data_AF-A0A7K2B485-F1
#
_entry.id   AF-A0A7K2B485-F1
#
_cell.length_a   1.000
_cell.length_b   1.000
_cell.length_c   1.000
_cell.angle_alpha   90.00
_cell.angle_beta   90.00
_cell.angle_gamma   90.00
#
_symmetry.space_group_name_H-M   'P 1'
#
loop_
_entity.id
_entity.type
_entity.pdbx_description
1 polymer ?
#
loop_
_entity_poly.entity_id
_entity_poly.type
_entity_poly.pdbx_seq_one_letter_code
_entity_poly.pdbx_strand_id
1 'polypeptide(L)'
;MAPTEAQRLELQQELIGVLKKGPAKTLMESLPPMEWRELATKTDLALLKDDLTALEERMDLRLEALRTELGAKIDTGLADVRGEMKSDLAKQTYIVLAGVAAALAAAMTPVYIALFTGLAG
;
A
#
# COMPACT_ATOMS: atom_id res chain seq x y z
N MET A 1 19.70 33.84 -18.45
CA MET A 1 20.80 34.80 -18.25
C MET A 1 20.23 36.12 -17.75
N ALA A 2 20.55 36.55 -16.53
CA ALA A 2 20.18 37.89 -16.06
C ALA A 2 20.92 38.96 -16.90
N PRO A 3 20.31 40.12 -17.19
CA PRO A 3 20.98 41.18 -17.93
C PRO A 3 22.20 41.69 -17.13
N THR A 4 23.27 42.03 -17.84
CA THR A 4 24.47 42.64 -17.26
C THR A 4 24.23 44.11 -16.90
N GLU A 5 25.10 44.69 -16.09
CA GLU A 5 24.99 46.11 -15.72
C GLU A 5 25.11 47.05 -16.93
N ALA A 6 25.94 46.67 -17.91
CA ALA A 6 26.07 47.39 -19.17
C ALA A 6 24.74 47.39 -19.97
N GLN A 7 24.08 46.23 -20.06
CA GLN A 7 22.79 46.08 -20.75
C GLN A 7 21.66 46.82 -20.04
N ARG A 8 21.67 46.86 -18.69
CA ARG A 8 20.71 47.66 -17.92
C ARG A 8 20.88 49.16 -18.16
N LEU A 9 22.13 49.62 -18.19
CA LEU A 9 22.45 51.03 -18.44
C LEU A 9 22.06 51.44 -19.86
N GLU A 10 22.34 50.60 -20.86
CA GLU A 10 21.96 50.82 -22.26
C GLU A 10 20.44 50.91 -22.41
N LEU A 11 19.69 49.96 -21.84
CA LEU A 11 18.22 49.98 -21.83
C LEU A 11 17.65 51.24 -21.15
N GLN A 12 18.26 51.68 -20.04
CA GLN A 12 17.85 52.92 -19.37
C GLN A 12 18.02 54.14 -20.28
N GLN A 13 19.14 54.23 -21.00
CA GLN A 13 19.42 55.36 -21.89
C GLN A 13 18.43 55.41 -23.07
N GLU A 14 18.11 54.27 -23.68
CA GLU A 14 17.11 54.18 -24.74
C GLU A 14 15.71 54.57 -24.23
N LEU A 15 15.31 54.07 -23.06
CA LEU A 15 14.01 54.41 -22.44
C LEU A 15 13.91 55.90 -22.12
N ILE A 16 15.00 56.54 -21.66
CA ILE A 16 15.03 58.00 -21.43
C ILE A 16 14.84 58.76 -22.74
N GLY A 17 15.40 58.28 -23.85
CA GLY A 17 15.25 58.89 -25.18
C GLY A 17 13.80 58.90 -25.67
N VAL A 18 13.04 57.83 -25.40
CA VAL A 18 11.65 57.68 -25.87
C VAL A 18 10.62 58.28 -24.90
N LEU A 19 10.74 57.96 -23.60
CA LEU A 19 9.72 58.24 -22.58
C LEU A 19 10.04 59.49 -21.76
N LYS A 20 11.23 60.09 -21.93
CA LYS A 20 11.80 61.13 -21.08
C LYS A 20 12.14 60.61 -19.68
N LYS A 21 13.02 61.32 -18.98
CA LYS A 21 13.68 60.87 -17.74
C LYS A 21 12.74 60.43 -16.62
N GLY A 22 11.63 61.15 -16.42
CA GLY A 22 10.67 60.87 -15.35
C GLY A 22 9.94 59.53 -15.54
N PRO A 23 9.18 59.36 -16.63
CA PRO A 23 8.45 58.11 -16.90
C PRO A 23 9.37 56.89 -17.05
N ALA A 24 10.55 57.06 -17.64
CA ALA A 24 11.54 55.98 -17.75
C ALA A 24 12.02 55.48 -16.37
N LYS A 25 12.29 56.41 -15.44
CA LYS A 25 12.67 56.09 -14.07
C LYS A 25 11.56 55.35 -13.33
N THR A 26 10.32 55.84 -13.42
CA THR A 26 9.16 55.20 -12.80
C THR A 26 8.93 53.79 -13.34
N LEU A 27 9.07 53.57 -14.64
CA LEU A 27 8.95 52.25 -15.25
C LEU A 27 10.01 51.29 -14.70
N MET A 28 11.27 51.72 -14.63
CA MET A 28 12.35 50.89 -14.10
C MET A 28 12.20 50.60 -12.60
N GLU A 29 11.73 51.57 -11.81
CA GLU A 29 11.46 51.39 -10.37
C GLU A 29 10.23 50.53 -10.10
N SER A 30 9.30 50.42 -11.06
CA SER A 30 8.10 49.58 -10.95
C SER A 30 8.36 48.10 -11.26
N LEU A 31 9.52 47.77 -11.85
CA LEU A 31 9.90 46.40 -12.09
C LEU A 31 10.18 45.72 -10.74
N PRO A 32 9.47 44.64 -10.39
CA PRO A 32 9.70 43.96 -9.14
C PRO A 32 11.15 43.44 -9.10
N PRO A 33 11.84 43.53 -7.95
CA PRO A 33 13.23 43.13 -7.77
C PRO A 33 13.35 41.59 -7.68
N MET A 34 12.76 40.87 -8.64
CA MET A 34 12.74 39.41 -8.66
C MET A 34 13.25 38.86 -10.00
N GLU A 35 13.96 37.74 -9.94
CA GLU A 35 14.35 37.02 -11.14
C GLU A 35 13.13 36.33 -11.76
N TRP A 36 12.61 36.89 -12.85
CA TRP A 36 11.49 36.30 -13.61
C TRP A 36 11.73 34.86 -14.09
N ARG A 37 12.98 34.38 -14.06
CA ARG A 37 13.35 33.00 -14.39
C ARG A 37 13.10 32.02 -13.24
N GLU A 38 12.99 32.52 -12.01
CA GLU A 38 12.68 31.71 -10.83
C GLU A 38 11.17 31.49 -10.66
N LEU A 39 10.35 32.22 -11.42
CA LEU A 39 8.91 32.02 -11.43
C LEU A 39 8.56 30.76 -12.22
N ALA A 40 7.87 29.83 -11.56
CA ALA A 40 7.26 28.70 -12.22
C ALA A 40 6.33 29.19 -13.33
N THR A 41 6.60 28.74 -14.55
CA THR A 41 5.77 29.06 -15.71
C THR A 41 4.53 28.16 -15.73
N LYS A 42 3.55 28.51 -16.56
CA LYS A 42 2.39 27.66 -16.79
C LYS A 42 2.78 26.27 -17.31
N THR A 43 3.86 26.19 -18.08
CA THR A 43 4.40 24.93 -18.60
C THR A 43 4.92 24.06 -17.46
N ASP A 44 5.67 24.66 -16.52
CA ASP A 44 6.19 23.93 -15.36
C ASP A 44 5.05 23.39 -14.47
N LEU A 45 3.99 24.18 -14.30
CA LEU A 45 2.78 23.73 -13.59
C LEU A 45 2.02 22.63 -14.33
N ALA A 46 1.97 22.67 -15.66
CA ALA A 46 1.34 21.61 -16.46
C ALA A 46 2.12 20.30 -16.33
N LEU A 47 3.45 20.35 -16.42
CA LEU A 47 4.32 19.19 -16.21
C LEU A 47 4.16 18.62 -14.79
N LEU A 48 4.14 19.49 -13.78
CA LEU A 48 3.92 19.05 -12.39
C LEU A 48 2.55 18.39 -12.20
N LYS A 49 1.51 18.90 -12.87
CA LYS A 49 0.17 18.30 -12.83
C LYS A 49 0.18 16.91 -13.46
N ASP A 50 0.81 16.75 -14.63
CA ASP A 50 0.89 15.47 -15.31
C ASP A 50 1.68 14.44 -14.48
N ASP A 51 2.79 14.86 -13.86
CA ASP A 51 3.56 14.02 -12.93
C ASP A 51 2.72 13.59 -11.71
N LEU A 52 1.90 14.49 -11.17
CA LEU A 52 1.03 14.20 -10.04
C LEU A 52 -0.06 13.18 -10.43
N THR A 53 -0.72 13.37 -11.58
CA THR A 53 -1.71 12.42 -12.09
C THR A 53 -1.09 11.04 -12.33
N ALA A 54 0.11 10.98 -12.92
CA ALA A 54 0.82 9.72 -13.11
C ALA A 54 1.21 9.04 -11.79
N LEU A 55 1.52 9.83 -10.75
CA LEU A 55 1.81 9.31 -9.42
C LEU A 55 0.56 8.72 -8.76
N GLU A 56 -0.58 9.41 -8.85
CA GLU A 56 -1.88 8.94 -8.35
C GLU A 56 -2.26 7.61 -9.00
N GLU A 57 -2.19 7.51 -10.33
CA GLU A 57 -2.46 6.26 -11.05
C GLU A 57 -1.55 5.11 -10.60
N ARG A 58 -0.25 5.37 -10.40
CA ARG A 58 0.70 4.36 -9.89
C ARG A 58 0.36 3.93 -8.47
N MET A 59 -0.11 4.84 -7.63
CA MET A 59 -0.53 4.51 -6.27
C MET A 59 -1.78 3.65 -6.26
N ASP A 60 -2.77 3.98 -7.07
CA ASP A 60 -4.00 3.20 -7.19
C ASP A 60 -3.71 1.77 -7.68
N LEU A 61 -2.89 1.63 -8.72
CA LEU A 61 -2.45 0.32 -9.21
C LEU A 61 -1.72 -0.49 -8.14
N ARG A 62 -0.85 0.15 -7.34
CA ARG A 62 -0.15 -0.53 -6.24
C ARG A 62 -1.08 -0.94 -5.12
N LEU A 63 -2.04 -0.10 -4.75
CA LEU A 63 -3.03 -0.42 -3.72
C LEU A 63 -3.94 -1.56 -4.16
N GLU A 64 -4.34 -1.58 -5.43
CA GLU A 64 -5.15 -2.67 -5.97
C GLU A 64 -4.37 -3.98 -6.01
N ALA A 65 -3.10 -3.94 -6.45
CA ALA A 65 -2.22 -5.10 -6.37
C ALA A 65 -2.08 -5.62 -4.93
N LEU A 66 -1.86 -4.73 -3.95
CA LEU A 66 -1.78 -5.11 -2.54
C LEU A 66 -3.09 -5.73 -2.02
N ARG A 67 -4.25 -5.18 -2.40
CA ARG A 67 -5.55 -5.76 -2.02
C ARG A 67 -5.73 -7.16 -2.59
N THR A 68 -5.39 -7.36 -3.87
CA THR A 68 -5.49 -8.69 -4.50
C THR A 68 -4.55 -9.71 -3.86
N GLU A 69 -3.30 -9.32 -3.57
CA GLU A 69 -2.33 -10.19 -2.92
C GLU A 69 -2.76 -10.54 -1.49
N LEU A 70 -3.24 -9.55 -0.73
CA LEU A 70 -3.72 -9.77 0.64
C LEU A 70 -4.97 -10.67 0.65
N GLY A 71 -5.91 -10.44 -0.27
CA GLY A 71 -7.09 -11.30 -0.43
C GLY A 71 -6.70 -12.75 -0.71
N ALA A 72 -5.80 -12.97 -1.68
CA ALA A 72 -5.30 -14.31 -2.00
C ALA A 72 -4.58 -14.98 -0.81
N LYS A 73 -3.77 -14.23 -0.06
CA LYS A 73 -3.10 -14.73 1.15
C LYS A 73 -4.08 -15.10 2.25
N ILE A 74 -5.11 -14.29 2.48
CA ILE A 74 -6.16 -14.57 3.47
C ILE A 74 -6.93 -15.82 3.05
N ASP A 75 -7.36 -15.93 1.80
CA ASP A 75 -8.10 -17.09 1.30
C ASP A 75 -7.28 -18.37 1.42
N THR A 76 -5.99 -18.31 1.07
CA THR A 76 -5.06 -19.43 1.20
C THR A 76 -4.85 -19.80 2.68
N GLY A 77 -4.64 -18.82 3.55
CA GLY A 77 -4.47 -19.04 4.99
C GLY A 77 -5.73 -19.63 5.64
N LEU A 78 -6.93 -19.18 5.25
CA LEU A 78 -8.19 -19.74 5.72
C LEU A 78 -8.39 -21.17 5.21
N ALA A 79 -8.01 -21.45 3.97
CA ALA A 79 -8.05 -22.81 3.43
C ALA A 79 -7.12 -23.75 4.21
N ASP A 80 -5.92 -23.27 4.57
CA ASP A 80 -4.93 -24.02 5.35
C ASP A 80 -5.43 -24.30 6.77
N VAL A 81 -5.89 -23.27 7.49
CA VAL A 81 -6.50 -23.41 8.83
C VAL A 81 -7.67 -24.39 8.80
N ARG A 82 -8.52 -24.34 7.77
CA ARG A 82 -9.64 -25.28 7.61
C ARG A 82 -9.15 -26.70 7.35
N GLY A 83 -8.04 -26.87 6.63
CA GLY A 83 -7.37 -28.15 6.40
C GLY A 83 -6.84 -28.75 7.70
N GLU A 84 -6.09 -27.96 8.47
CA GLU A 84 -5.56 -28.36 9.77
C GLU A 84 -6.68 -28.75 10.74
N MET A 85 -7.72 -27.92 10.86
CA MET A 85 -8.85 -28.20 11.75
C MET A 85 -9.59 -29.49 11.38
N LYS A 86 -9.76 -29.78 10.07
CA LYS A 86 -10.33 -31.05 9.62
C LYS A 86 -9.45 -32.24 9.99
N SER A 87 -8.13 -32.12 9.82
CA SER A 87 -7.18 -33.17 10.20
C SER A 87 -7.24 -33.45 11.70
N ASP A 88 -7.23 -32.40 12.51
CA ASP A 88 -7.21 -32.53 13.98
C ASP A 88 -8.53 -33.09 14.51
N LEU A 89 -9.67 -32.66 13.95
CA LEU A 89 -10.97 -33.25 14.26
C LEU A 89 -11.02 -34.74 13.87
N ALA A 90 -10.46 -35.12 12.72
CA ALA A 90 -10.42 -36.52 12.30
C ALA A 90 -9.57 -37.38 13.25
N LYS A 91 -8.38 -36.90 13.64
CA LYS A 91 -7.52 -37.56 14.63
C LYS A 91 -8.21 -37.67 15.98
N GLN A 92 -8.83 -36.59 16.46
CA GLN A 92 -9.52 -36.57 17.74
C GLN A 92 -10.72 -37.53 17.73
N THR A 93 -11.52 -37.55 16.65
CA THR A 93 -12.64 -38.48 16.49
C THR A 93 -12.17 -39.93 16.53
N TYR A 94 -11.08 -40.25 15.82
CA TYR A 94 -10.50 -41.59 15.83
C TYR A 94 -10.01 -42.00 17.23
N ILE A 95 -9.28 -41.13 17.91
CA ILE A 95 -8.76 -41.40 19.27
C ILE A 95 -9.91 -41.61 20.26
N VAL A 96 -10.96 -40.78 20.19
CA VAL A 96 -12.15 -40.92 21.05
C VAL A 96 -12.87 -42.24 20.76
N LEU A 97 -13.13 -42.58 19.50
CA LEU A 97 -13.78 -43.85 19.13
C LEU A 97 -12.97 -45.08 19.57
N ALA A 98 -11.66 -45.07 19.33
CA ALA A 98 -10.77 -46.14 19.77
C ALA A 98 -10.76 -46.29 21.30
N GLY A 99 -10.72 -45.18 22.03
CA GLY A 99 -10.80 -45.16 23.49
C GLY A 99 -12.13 -45.72 24.03
N VAL A 100 -13.26 -45.32 23.43
CA VAL A 100 -14.58 -45.84 23.80
C VAL A 100 -14.67 -47.35 23.52
N ALA A 101 -14.20 -47.82 22.36
CA ALA A 101 -14.21 -49.24 22.04
C ALA A 101 -13.36 -50.07 23.02
N ALA A 102 -12.17 -49.57 23.38
CA ALA A 102 -11.31 -50.21 24.36
C ALA A 102 -11.97 -50.27 25.75
N ALA A 103 -12.64 -49.20 26.18
CA ALA A 103 -13.36 -49.17 27.46
C ALA A 103 -14.53 -50.18 27.49
N LEU A 104 -15.30 -50.27 26.39
CA LEU A 104 -16.37 -51.26 26.26
C LEU A 104 -15.83 -52.70 26.28
N ALA A 105 -14.73 -52.96 25.58
CA ALA A 105 -14.07 -54.27 25.60
C ALA A 105 -13.61 -54.66 27.02
N ALA A 106 -12.98 -53.71 27.73
CA ALA A 106 -12.53 -53.92 29.11
C ALA A 106 -13.70 -54.22 30.07
N ALA A 107 -14.84 -53.54 29.90
CA ALA A 107 -16.04 -53.80 30.69
C ALA A 107 -16.69 -55.17 30.41
N MET A 108 -16.56 -55.69 29.20
CA MET A 108 -17.09 -57.01 28.81
C MET A 108 -16.21 -58.18 29.27
N THR A 109 -14.91 -57.97 29.49
CA THR A 109 -13.98 -59.00 29.97
C THR A 109 -14.43 -59.78 31.22
N PRO A 110 -14.87 -59.15 32.33
CA PRO A 110 -15.32 -59.89 33.51
C PRO A 110 -16.58 -60.73 33.27
N VAL A 111 -17.48 -60.27 32.39
CA VAL A 111 -18.69 -61.02 32.00
C VAL A 111 -18.32 -62.29 31.25
N TYR A 112 -17.38 -62.18 30.30
CA TYR A 112 -16.86 -63.34 29.56
C TYR A 112 -16.17 -64.35 30.48
N ILE A 113 -15.38 -63.87 31.44
CA ILE A 113 -14.69 -64.74 32.40
C ILE A 113 -15.72 -65.52 33.24
N ALA A 114 -16.75 -64.85 33.78
CA ALA A 114 -17.79 -65.48 34.59
C ALA A 114 -18.61 -66.53 33.82
N LEU A 115 -18.90 -66.28 32.54
CA LEU A 115 -19.66 -67.20 31.68
C LEU A 115 -18.87 -68.47 31.33
N PHE A 116 -17.56 -68.37 31.13
CA PHE A 116 -16.71 -69.52 30.77
C PHE A 116 -16.21 -70.32 31.96
N THR A 117 -15.97 -69.70 33.12
CA THR A 117 -15.57 -70.44 34.34
C THR A 117 -16.75 -71.07 35.05
N GLY A 118 -17.95 -70.48 34.96
CA GLY A 118 -19.18 -71.03 35.54
C GLY A 118 -19.77 -72.25 34.80
N LEU A 119 -19.35 -72.52 33.56
CA LEU A 119 -19.80 -73.68 32.79
C LEU A 119 -18.91 -74.93 33.00
N ALA A 120 -17.81 -74.81 33.75
CA ALA A 120 -16.85 -75.89 34.01
C ALA A 120 -16.93 -76.46 35.44
N GLY A 121 -17.94 -76.07 36.23
CA GLY A 121 -18.22 -76.56 37.58
C GLY A 121 -19.38 -77.53 37.63
#